data_AF-J9DL01-F1
#
_entry.id   AF-J9DL01-F1
#
_cell.length_a   1.000
_cell.length_b   1.000
_cell.length_c   1.000
_cell.angle_alpha   90.00
_cell.angle_beta   90.00
_cell.angle_gamma   90.00
#
_symmetry.space_group_name_H-M   'P 1'
#
loop_
_entity.id
_entity.type
_entity.pdbx_description
1 polymer ?
#
loop_
_entity_poly.entity_id
_entity_poly.type
_entity_poly.pdbx_seq_one_letter_code
_entity_poly.pdbx_strand_id
1 'polypeptide(L)'
;VNLAEHKLGQNLFPVDAEIGAPLWQFTERHFASNKMGIFMNVSGKLVYKQWNKQVKTIDCPYYTTFKCLALDESGTAYAIASGPAKSSSVMRIQLDTEK
;
A
#
# COMPACT_ATOMS: atom_id res chain seq x y z
N VAL A 1 24.71 -14.21 -18.37
CA VAL A 1 25.70 -15.27 -18.70
C VAL A 1 26.38 -14.87 -20.00
N ASN A 2 27.66 -14.52 -19.97
CA ASN A 2 28.42 -14.33 -21.20
C ASN A 2 28.77 -15.72 -21.75
N LEU A 3 28.15 -16.12 -22.85
CA LEU A 3 28.24 -17.47 -23.41
C LEU A 3 29.61 -17.73 -24.10
N ALA A 4 30.42 -16.70 -24.32
CA ALA A 4 31.70 -16.83 -25.01
C ALA A 4 32.86 -17.26 -24.09
N GLU A 5 32.78 -16.97 -22.78
CA GLU A 5 33.94 -17.10 -21.88
C GLU A 5 33.87 -18.31 -20.92
N HIS A 6 32.79 -19.11 -20.97
CA HIS A 6 32.62 -20.35 -20.19
C HIS A 6 32.97 -20.27 -18.69
N LYS A 7 32.98 -19.09 -18.08
CA LYS A 7 33.21 -18.91 -16.65
C LYS A 7 31.89 -18.91 -15.91
N LEU A 8 31.54 -20.06 -15.34
CA LEU A 8 30.47 -20.18 -14.37
C LEU A 8 30.98 -19.63 -13.03
N GLY A 9 30.34 -18.58 -12.49
CA GLY A 9 30.62 -18.07 -11.14
C GLY A 9 30.98 -16.59 -11.02
N GLN A 10 31.03 -15.82 -12.10
CA GLN A 10 31.09 -14.36 -11.97
C GLN A 10 29.69 -13.77 -11.92
N ASN A 11 29.31 -13.31 -10.72
CA ASN A 11 28.12 -12.51 -10.52
C ASN A 11 28.27 -11.21 -11.31
N LEU A 12 27.47 -11.03 -12.36
CA LEU A 12 27.50 -9.84 -13.24
C LEU A 12 27.14 -8.54 -12.48
N PHE A 13 26.51 -8.67 -11.31
CA PHE A 13 26.16 -7.57 -10.42
C PHE A 13 26.55 -7.96 -8.99
N PRO A 14 27.79 -7.68 -8.55
CA PRO A 14 28.15 -7.88 -7.16
C PRO A 14 27.25 -7.00 -6.28
N VAL A 15 26.40 -7.64 -5.50
CA VAL A 15 25.54 -6.98 -4.51
C VAL A 15 26.40 -6.84 -3.25
N ASP A 16 27.23 -5.80 -3.21
CA ASP A 16 28.17 -5.53 -2.11
C ASP A 16 27.50 -4.92 -0.86
N ALA A 17 26.20 -4.63 -0.94
CA ALA A 17 25.39 -4.19 0.17
C ALA A 17 24.20 -5.13 0.31
N GLU A 18 23.91 -5.58 1.54
CA GLU A 18 22.65 -6.24 1.87
C GLU A 18 21.54 -5.39 1.24
N ILE A 19 20.83 -5.94 0.25
CA ILE A 19 19.60 -5.34 -0.26
C ILE A 19 18.68 -5.43 0.95
N GLY A 20 18.67 -4.37 1.77
CA GLY A 20 17.94 -4.33 3.03
C GLY A 20 16.57 -4.91 2.77
N ALA A 21 16.13 -5.81 3.65
CA ALA A 21 14.91 -6.60 3.49
C ALA A 21 13.84 -5.77 2.77
N PRO A 22 13.29 -6.24 1.64
CA PRO A 22 12.56 -5.38 0.73
C PRO A 22 11.52 -4.57 1.51
N LEU A 23 11.58 -3.23 1.37
CA LEU A 23 10.59 -2.30 1.95
C LEU A 23 9.14 -2.60 1.52
N TRP A 24 8.97 -3.56 0.60
CA TRP A 24 7.74 -4.23 0.22
C TRP A 24 7.23 -5.24 1.26
N GLN A 25 7.80 -5.29 2.47
CA GLN A 25 7.03 -5.76 3.61
C GLN A 25 5.83 -4.83 3.77
N PHE A 26 4.76 -5.17 3.05
CA PHE A 26 3.40 -4.85 3.35
C PHE A 26 3.13 -5.43 4.75
N THR A 27 3.67 -4.78 5.78
CA THR A 27 3.24 -5.06 7.14
C THR A 27 1.74 -4.79 7.16
N GLU A 28 0.98 -5.59 7.91
CA GLU A 28 -0.47 -5.41 8.01
C GLU A 28 -0.78 -4.08 8.73
N ARG A 29 -0.62 -2.97 8.00
CA ARG A 29 -0.86 -1.62 8.50
C ARG A 29 -2.34 -1.37 8.40
N HIS A 30 -2.95 -1.20 9.57
CA HIS A 30 -4.34 -0.78 9.70
C HIS A 30 -4.51 0.74 9.54
N PHE A 31 -3.42 1.49 9.37
CA PHE A 31 -3.45 2.91 9.10
C PHE A 31 -2.23 3.38 8.29
N ALA A 32 -2.36 4.52 7.62
CA ALA A 32 -1.30 5.26 6.95
C ALA A 32 -1.52 6.76 7.15
N SER A 33 -0.45 7.54 7.28
CA SER A 33 -0.55 8.98 7.50
C SER A 33 0.48 9.73 6.66
N ASN A 34 0.14 10.96 6.30
CA ASN A 34 1.02 11.91 5.63
C ASN A 34 0.80 13.32 6.23
N LYS A 35 1.40 14.34 5.61
CA LYS A 35 1.20 15.74 6.00
C LYS A 35 -0.25 16.25 5.90
N MET A 36 -1.12 15.59 5.14
CA MET A 36 -2.52 16.00 4.92
C MET A 36 -3.47 15.37 5.94
N GLY A 37 -3.21 14.14 6.36
CA GLY A 37 -4.08 13.44 7.29
C GLY A 37 -3.69 11.99 7.57
N ILE A 38 -4.65 11.26 8.11
CA ILE A 38 -4.54 9.85 8.45
C ILE A 38 -5.69 9.05 7.82
N PHE A 39 -5.33 7.95 7.16
CA PHE A 39 -6.18 6.97 6.53
C PHE A 39 -6.16 5.68 7.37
N MET A 40 -7.33 5.13 7.71
CA MET A 40 -7.45 4.03 8.67
C MET A 40 -8.48 3.00 8.23
N ASN A 41 -8.25 1.75 8.62
CA ASN A 41 -9.25 0.69 8.63
C ASN A 41 -9.74 0.49 10.07
N VAL A 42 -11.02 0.80 10.31
CA VAL A 42 -11.68 0.62 11.60
C VAL A 42 -12.77 -0.44 11.43
N SER A 43 -12.51 -1.66 11.92
CA SER A 43 -13.48 -2.77 11.89
C SER A 43 -14.05 -3.08 10.49
N GLY A 44 -13.21 -3.05 9.45
CA GLY A 44 -13.64 -3.31 8.07
C GLY A 44 -14.30 -2.11 7.39
N LYS A 45 -14.21 -0.92 7.99
CA LYS A 45 -14.64 0.34 7.38
C LYS A 45 -13.44 1.25 7.19
N LEU A 46 -13.32 1.81 6.00
CA LEU A 46 -12.28 2.79 5.71
C LEU A 46 -12.72 4.18 6.15
N VAL A 47 -11.81 4.87 6.82
CA VAL A 47 -12.01 6.26 7.24
C VAL A 47 -10.78 7.09 6.91
N TYR A 48 -11.01 8.35 6.57
CA TYR A 48 -9.97 9.33 6.35
C TYR A 48 -10.24 10.58 7.17
N LYS A 49 -9.22 11.04 7.88
CA LYS A 49 -9.26 12.27 8.67
C LYS A 49 -8.12 13.17 8.22
N GLN A 50 -8.47 14.27 7.55
CA GLN A 50 -7.53 15.38 7.40
C GLN A 50 -7.27 16.00 8.78
N TRP A 51 -6.04 16.44 9.06
CA TRP A 51 -5.65 16.88 10.41
C TRP A 51 -6.58 17.95 11.00
N ASN A 52 -7.10 18.85 10.17
CA ASN A 52 -7.95 19.97 10.55
C ASN A 52 -9.43 19.82 10.16
N LYS A 53 -9.86 18.64 9.67
CA LYS A 53 -11.26 18.39 9.29
C LYS A 53 -11.86 17.24 10.10
N GLN A 54 -13.17 17.08 9.96
CA GLN A 54 -13.89 15.94 10.52
C GLN A 54 -13.48 14.64 9.81
N VAL A 55 -13.65 13.52 10.53
CA VAL A 55 -13.46 12.18 9.97
C VAL A 55 -14.51 11.94 8.89
N LYS A 56 -14.07 11.41 7.75
CA LYS A 56 -14.95 10.97 6.66
C LYS A 56 -14.87 9.47 6.51
N THR A 57 -16.02 8.82 6.35
CA THR A 57 -16.09 7.42 5.96
C THR A 57 -15.96 7.30 4.46
N ILE A 58 -15.17 6.33 4.01
CA ILE A 58 -15.02 5.98 2.60
C ILE A 58 -15.91 4.78 2.34
N ASP A 59 -16.89 4.96 1.47
CA ASP A 59 -17.80 3.87 1.10
C ASP A 59 -17.12 2.93 0.09
N CYS A 60 -17.20 1.64 0.37
CA CYS A 60 -16.59 0.56 -0.41
C CYS A 60 -17.54 -0.65 -0.41
N PRO A 61 -18.69 -0.57 -1.10
CA PRO A 61 -19.82 -1.47 -0.88
C PRO A 61 -19.55 -2.95 -1.19
N TYR A 62 -18.52 -3.25 -1.99
CA TYR A 62 -18.19 -4.61 -2.41
C TYR A 62 -16.98 -5.22 -1.67
N TYR A 63 -16.35 -4.47 -0.77
CA TYR A 63 -15.16 -4.88 -0.05
C TYR A 63 -15.40 -4.83 1.45
N THR A 64 -15.02 -5.90 2.16
CA THR A 64 -15.28 -6.06 3.60
C THR A 64 -14.00 -6.12 4.42
N THR A 65 -12.87 -6.37 3.77
CA THR A 65 -11.57 -6.53 4.41
C THR A 65 -10.56 -5.61 3.74
N PHE A 66 -9.82 -4.85 4.55
CA PHE A 66 -8.79 -3.92 4.06
C PHE A 66 -7.48 -4.14 4.81
N LYS A 67 -6.39 -4.29 4.06
CA LYS A 67 -5.04 -4.46 4.60
C LYS A 67 -4.04 -3.62 3.81
N CYS A 68 -2.85 -3.47 4.38
CA CYS A 68 -1.71 -2.83 3.70
C CYS A 68 -2.06 -1.41 3.22
N LEU A 69 -2.63 -0.61 4.12
CA LEU A 69 -3.02 0.76 3.81
C LEU A 69 -1.76 1.60 3.53
N ALA A 70 -1.84 2.43 2.50
CA ALA A 70 -0.82 3.41 2.14
C ALA A 70 -1.48 4.73 1.76
N LEU A 71 -0.77 5.82 1.97
CA LEU A 71 -1.21 7.17 1.63
C LEU A 71 0.02 7.91 1.08
N ASP A 72 -0.06 8.35 -0.16
CA ASP A 72 1.04 9.09 -0.78
C ASP A 72 1.00 10.59 -0.44
N GLU A 73 2.07 11.30 -0.78
CA GLU A 73 2.21 12.74 -0.52
C GLU A 73 1.25 13.63 -1.34
N SER A 74 0.61 13.06 -2.37
CA SER A 74 -0.40 13.74 -3.19
C SER A 74 -1.81 13.61 -2.62
N GLY A 75 -2.00 12.81 -1.57
CA GLY A 75 -3.32 12.54 -0.98
C GLY A 75 -4.06 11.37 -1.62
N THR A 76 -3.38 10.54 -2.41
CA THR A 76 -3.97 9.31 -2.96
C THR A 76 -3.77 8.17 -1.97
N ALA A 77 -4.88 7.50 -1.59
CA ALA A 77 -4.83 6.33 -0.74
C ALA A 77 -4.82 5.04 -1.56
N TYR A 78 -4.13 4.03 -1.03
CA TYR A 78 -4.10 2.68 -1.57
C TYR A 78 -4.38 1.68 -0.46
N ALA A 79 -5.02 0.57 -0.81
CA ALA A 79 -5.12 -0.58 0.07
C ALA A 79 -5.31 -1.87 -0.72
N ILE A 80 -4.98 -3.00 -0.08
CA ILE A 80 -5.40 -4.31 -0.53
C ILE A 80 -6.78 -4.56 0.05
N ALA A 81 -7.78 -4.67 -0.82
CA ALA A 81 -9.15 -4.91 -0.47
C ALA A 81 -9.56 -6.33 -0.86
N SER A 82 -10.28 -7.00 0.02
CA SER A 82 -10.87 -8.31 -0.27
C SER A 82 -12.36 -8.29 0.00
N GLY A 83 -13.12 -8.87 -0.93
CA GLY A 83 -14.54 -9.14 -0.75
C GLY A 83 -14.77 -10.46 0.02
N PRO A 84 -16.04 -10.80 0.31
CA PRO A 84 -16.42 -12.03 1.01
C PRO A 84 -15.96 -13.32 0.27
N ALA A 85 -15.75 -13.26 -1.05
CA ALA A 85 -15.33 -14.39 -1.88
C ALA A 85 -13.79 -14.61 -1.96
N LYS A 86 -13.01 -14.06 -1.02
CA LYS A 86 -11.52 -14.19 -0.91
C LYS A 86 -10.68 -13.62 -2.07
N SER A 87 -11.28 -13.02 -3.10
CA SER A 87 -10.49 -12.30 -4.10
C SER A 87 -9.92 -11.03 -3.48
N SER A 88 -8.60 -10.84 -3.61
CA SER A 88 -7.89 -9.65 -3.14
C SER A 88 -7.52 -8.79 -4.34
N SER A 89 -7.77 -7.49 -4.24
CA SER A 89 -7.47 -6.49 -5.27
C SER A 89 -6.74 -5.32 -4.66
N VAL A 90 -5.81 -4.73 -5.41
CA VAL A 90 -5.25 -3.42 -5.05
C VAL A 90 -6.23 -2.36 -5.51
N MET A 91 -6.68 -1.52 -4.59
CA MET A 91 -7.56 -0.39 -4.90
C MET A 91 -6.84 0.93 -4.71
N ARG A 92 -7.10 1.86 -5.63
CA ARG A 92 -6.76 3.28 -5.51
C ARG A 92 -8.00 4.03 -5.08
N ILE A 93 -7.89 4.81 -4.01
CA ILE A 93 -8.99 5.59 -3.44
C ILE A 93 -8.67 7.07 -3.59
N GLN A 94 -9.56 7.79 -4.26
CA GLN A 94 -9.53 9.26 -4.30
C GLN A 94 -10.15 9.80 -3.01
N LEU A 95 -9.35 10.51 -2.21
CA LEU A 95 -9.78 11.06 -0.92
C LEU A 95 -10.49 12.43 -1.05
N ASP A 96 -10.28 13.11 -2.18
CA ASP A 96 -10.91 14.38 -2.52
C ASP A 96 -12.23 14.14 -3.26
N THR A 97 -13.31 13.96 -2.51
CA THR A 97 -14.68 13.84 -3.05
C THR A 97 -15.56 15.06 -2.75
N GLU A 98 -14.99 16.18 -2.30
CA GLU A 98 -15.72 17.45 -2.24
C GLU A 98 -15.80 18.07 -3.65
N LYS A 99 -16.90 17.80 -4.36
CA LYS A 99 -17.46 18.70 -5.38
C LYS A 99 -18.64 19.44 -4.78
#